data_AF-A0A7S2QEV9-F1
#
_entry.id   AF-A0A7S2QEV9-F1
#
_cell.length_a   1.000
_cell.length_b   1.000
_cell.length_c   1.000
_cell.angle_alpha   90.00
_cell.angle_beta   90.00
_cell.angle_gamma   90.00
#
_symmetry.space_group_name_H-M   'P 1'
#
loop_
_entity.id
_entity.type
_entity.pdbx_description
1 polymer ?
#
loop_
_entity_poly.entity_id
_entity_poly.type
_entity_poly.pdbx_seq_one_letter_code
_entity_poly.pdbx_strand_id
1 'polypeptide(L)'
;ALLFRSGAAPVVTEDLYLALSGSRCEELEGWFRRHCEELAVAAAVWDAAASTRAARAGAPDTLRHLKLVVRPGEAGFVTQASAIVDRGFLLTMDYGADFDALSWLSVVRPNFEGIHTMDARAQYAAECTAVSYLQCPGLQDITTSVDFTEVAKAGDELGWEVRAYGPLFLLEGAFDEFAEQPHVHMLERAGGIRTIGVKGWYHKPEFEPWSSFKLLVQE
;
A
#
# COMPACT_ATOMS: atom_id res chain seq x y z
N ALA A 1 -20.17 -11.35 -11.03
CA ALA A 1 -21.43 -11.24 -10.27
C ALA A 1 -21.78 -12.57 -9.63
N LEU A 2 -21.61 -12.69 -8.31
CA LEU A 2 -22.11 -13.84 -7.54
C LEU A 2 -23.32 -13.37 -6.74
N LEU A 3 -24.50 -13.85 -7.12
CA LEU A 3 -25.78 -13.56 -6.47
C LEU A 3 -25.92 -14.41 -5.22
N PHE A 4 -25.82 -13.81 -4.03
CA PHE A 4 -26.32 -14.44 -2.81
C PHE A 4 -27.83 -14.19 -2.69
N ARG A 5 -28.63 -15.24 -2.83
CA ARG A 5 -30.07 -15.19 -2.54
C ARG A 5 -30.30 -15.35 -1.04
N SER A 6 -30.58 -14.23 -0.39
CA SER A 6 -31.32 -14.13 0.86
C SER A 6 -32.35 -13.02 0.64
N GLY A 7 -33.61 -13.24 1.03
CA GLY A 7 -34.87 -12.56 0.61
C GLY A 7 -35.00 -11.03 0.65
N ALA A 8 -33.93 -10.25 0.60
CA ALA A 8 -33.94 -8.82 0.31
C ALA A 8 -33.59 -8.55 -1.18
N ALA A 9 -33.97 -7.38 -1.69
CA ALA A 9 -33.68 -6.95 -3.06
C ALA A 9 -32.19 -7.20 -3.42
N PRO A 10 -31.87 -7.65 -4.65
CA PRO A 10 -30.50 -7.95 -5.03
C PRO A 10 -29.63 -6.70 -4.88
N VAL A 11 -28.71 -6.75 -3.92
CA VAL A 11 -27.64 -5.76 -3.82
C VAL A 11 -26.69 -6.05 -4.97
N VAL A 12 -26.77 -5.26 -6.04
CA VAL A 12 -25.79 -5.28 -7.12
C VAL A 12 -24.58 -4.49 -6.61
N THR A 13 -23.58 -5.20 -6.10
CA THR A 13 -22.27 -4.63 -5.83
C THR A 13 -21.33 -4.98 -6.98
N GLU A 14 -20.53 -4.02 -7.44
CA GLU A 14 -19.36 -4.31 -8.29
C GLU A 14 -18.28 -5.09 -7.51
N ASP A 15 -18.36 -5.01 -6.17
CA ASP A 15 -17.50 -5.72 -5.24
C ASP A 15 -17.93 -7.19 -5.07
N LEU A 16 -16.98 -8.10 -5.23
CA LEU A 16 -17.15 -9.51 -4.88
C LEU A 16 -16.62 -9.76 -3.47
N TYR A 17 -17.51 -10.06 -2.53
CA TYR A 17 -17.12 -10.45 -1.17
C TYR A 17 -16.78 -11.94 -1.15
N LEU A 18 -15.48 -12.24 -1.07
CA LEU A 18 -14.98 -13.60 -0.86
C LEU A 18 -14.60 -13.76 0.61
N ALA A 19 -15.19 -14.74 1.28
CA ALA A 19 -14.72 -15.16 2.59
C ALA A 19 -13.32 -15.78 2.44
N LEU A 20 -12.38 -15.36 3.28
CA LEU A 20 -11.06 -15.98 3.34
C LEU A 20 -11.19 -17.40 3.91
N SER A 21 -10.42 -18.35 3.35
CA SER A 21 -10.29 -19.68 3.95
C SER A 21 -9.52 -19.57 5.29
N GLY A 22 -9.70 -20.56 6.18
CA GLY A 22 -8.93 -20.63 7.42
C GLY A 22 -7.42 -20.58 7.17
N SER A 23 -6.93 -21.32 6.16
CA SER A 23 -5.53 -21.30 5.74
C SER A 23 -5.05 -19.92 5.30
N ARG A 24 -5.91 -19.13 4.63
CA ARG A 24 -5.54 -17.78 4.20
C ARG A 24 -5.50 -16.82 5.40
N CYS A 25 -6.35 -17.03 6.41
CA CYS A 25 -6.28 -16.25 7.66
C CYS A 25 -4.97 -16.55 8.42
N GLU A 26 -4.56 -17.82 8.50
CA GLU A 26 -3.29 -18.22 9.13
C GLU A 26 -2.09 -17.59 8.41
N GLU A 27 -2.08 -17.59 7.08
CA GLU A 27 -1.02 -16.94 6.28
C GLU A 27 -0.91 -15.44 6.56
N LEU A 28 -2.04 -14.77 6.76
CA LEU A 28 -2.10 -13.32 6.99
C LEU A 28 -1.89 -12.93 8.46
N GLU A 29 -1.86 -13.88 9.40
CA GLU A 29 -1.74 -13.60 10.83
C GLU A 29 -0.48 -12.79 11.15
N GLY A 30 0.66 -13.13 10.53
CA GLY A 30 1.92 -12.40 10.71
C GLY A 30 1.81 -10.93 10.30
N TRP A 31 1.14 -10.67 9.17
CA TRP A 31 0.90 -9.31 8.68
C TRP A 31 -0.01 -8.53 9.65
N PHE A 32 -1.13 -9.12 10.07
CA PHE A 32 -2.03 -8.48 11.03
C PHE A 32 -1.35 -8.16 12.36
N ARG A 33 -0.50 -9.06 12.87
CA ARG A 33 0.27 -8.84 14.09
C ARG A 33 1.21 -7.65 13.93
N ARG A 34 1.96 -7.59 12.83
CA ARG A 34 2.86 -6.45 12.55
C ARG A 34 2.10 -5.15 12.42
N HIS A 35 0.95 -5.12 11.75
CA HIS A 35 0.19 -3.89 11.45
C HIS A 35 -0.93 -3.56 12.47
N CYS A 36 -1.00 -4.24 13.61
CA CYS A 36 -2.12 -4.11 14.55
C CYS A 36 -2.33 -2.65 15.02
N GLU A 37 -1.24 -1.96 15.35
CA GLU A 37 -1.29 -0.57 15.83
C GLU A 37 -1.79 0.39 14.75
N GLU A 38 -1.25 0.29 13.53
CA GLU A 38 -1.65 1.17 12.43
C GLU A 38 -3.07 0.86 11.94
N LEU A 39 -3.48 -0.41 11.98
CA LEU A 39 -4.87 -0.79 11.69
C LEU A 39 -5.84 -0.15 12.68
N ALA A 40 -5.50 -0.12 13.97
CA ALA A 40 -6.32 0.54 14.98
C ALA A 40 -6.41 2.06 14.73
N VAL A 41 -5.30 2.69 14.34
CA VAL A 41 -5.27 4.11 13.97
C VAL A 41 -6.12 4.37 12.73
N ALA A 42 -5.97 3.58 11.67
CA ALA A 42 -6.74 3.71 10.43
C ALA A 42 -8.24 3.51 10.66
N ALA A 43 -8.62 2.55 11.50
CA ALA A 43 -10.01 2.32 11.90
C ALA A 43 -10.60 3.54 12.64
N ALA A 44 -9.87 4.10 13.60
CA ALA A 44 -10.31 5.28 14.34
C ALA A 44 -10.49 6.51 13.42
N VAL A 45 -9.59 6.70 12.45
CA VAL A 45 -9.70 7.76 11.44
C VAL A 45 -10.91 7.53 10.53
N TRP A 46 -11.14 6.28 10.10
CA TRP A 46 -12.30 5.93 9.29
C TRP A 46 -13.61 6.20 10.03
N ASP A 47 -13.73 5.79 11.29
CA ASP A 47 -14.92 6.03 12.12
C ASP A 47 -15.21 7.54 12.29
N ALA A 48 -14.16 8.33 12.53
CA ALA A 48 -14.27 9.78 12.60
C ALA A 48 -14.66 10.43 11.26
N ALA A 49 -14.13 9.92 10.14
CA ALA A 49 -14.48 10.41 8.81
C ALA A 49 -15.91 9.99 8.40
N ALA A 50 -16.31 8.76 8.71
CA ALA A 50 -17.62 8.19 8.40
C ALA A 50 -18.73 8.93 9.15
N SER A 51 -18.54 9.20 10.45
CA SER A 51 -19.48 10.01 11.24
C SER A 51 -19.67 11.41 10.66
N THR A 52 -18.58 12.05 10.18
CA THR A 52 -18.64 13.36 9.52
C THR A 52 -19.36 13.30 8.16
N ARG A 53 -19.14 12.23 7.38
CA ARG A 53 -19.78 12.04 6.06
C ARG A 53 -21.27 11.72 6.20
N ALA A 54 -21.64 10.84 7.13
CA ALA A 54 -23.03 10.50 7.41
C ALA A 54 -23.83 11.74 7.85
N ALA A 55 -23.24 12.58 8.71
CA ALA A 55 -23.86 13.84 9.14
C ALA A 55 -24.07 14.84 7.98
N ARG A 56 -23.21 14.83 6.96
CA ARG A 56 -23.33 15.72 5.79
C ARG A 56 -24.25 15.19 4.69
N ALA A 57 -24.31 13.87 4.50
CA ALA A 57 -24.99 13.28 3.35
C ALA A 57 -26.46 12.95 3.62
N GLY A 58 -26.93 12.96 4.88
CA GLY A 58 -28.25 12.43 5.25
C GLY A 58 -28.46 10.97 4.80
N ALA A 59 -27.35 10.29 4.45
CA ALA A 59 -27.33 8.99 3.84
C ALA A 59 -27.27 7.91 4.94
N PRO A 60 -27.94 6.76 4.73
CA PRO A 60 -27.89 5.66 5.68
C PRO A 60 -26.46 5.18 5.91
N ASP A 61 -26.26 4.57 7.07
CA ASP A 61 -25.03 4.11 7.70
C ASP A 61 -24.30 2.98 6.94
N THR A 62 -24.09 3.16 5.63
CA THR A 62 -23.51 2.15 4.73
C THR A 62 -21.98 2.22 4.65
N LEU A 63 -21.35 3.21 5.29
CA LEU A 63 -19.89 3.38 5.37
C LEU A 63 -19.27 2.61 6.56
N ARG A 64 -19.69 1.37 6.82
CA ARG A 64 -19.18 0.57 7.95
C ARG A 64 -17.90 -0.20 7.66
N HIS A 65 -17.42 -0.19 6.42
CA HIS A 65 -16.30 -1.03 6.00
C HIS A 65 -15.17 -0.18 5.44
N LEU A 66 -13.98 -0.30 6.05
CA LEU A 66 -12.73 0.21 5.50
C LEU A 66 -12.19 -0.82 4.51
N LYS A 67 -12.01 -0.43 3.25
CA LYS A 67 -11.35 -1.26 2.23
C LYS A 67 -9.84 -1.05 2.29
N LEU A 68 -9.08 -2.12 2.53
CA LEU A 68 -7.62 -2.12 2.55
C LEU A 68 -7.08 -3.21 1.62
N VAL A 69 -5.95 -2.93 0.97
CA VAL A 69 -5.16 -3.96 0.30
C VAL A 69 -4.10 -4.44 1.27
N VAL A 70 -4.12 -5.75 1.53
CA VAL A 70 -3.19 -6.45 2.42
C VAL A 70 -2.03 -6.96 1.59
N ARG A 71 -0.80 -6.67 2.03
CA ARG A 71 0.42 -6.97 1.28
C ARG A 71 1.40 -7.75 2.16
N PRO A 72 1.25 -9.08 2.23
CA PRO A 72 2.13 -9.93 3.05
C PRO A 72 3.41 -10.34 2.30
N GLY A 73 3.47 -10.08 0.98
CA GLY A 73 4.57 -10.50 0.12
C GLY A 73 5.89 -9.80 0.45
N GLU A 74 5.81 -8.56 0.94
CA GLU A 74 6.95 -7.75 1.37
C GLU A 74 7.74 -8.45 2.50
N ALA A 75 7.06 -9.05 3.48
CA ALA A 75 7.73 -9.83 4.52
C ALA A 75 8.43 -11.08 3.96
N GLY A 76 7.81 -11.74 2.98
CA GLY A 76 8.41 -12.87 2.27
C GLY A 76 9.68 -12.46 1.52
N PHE A 77 9.67 -11.29 0.88
CA PHE A 77 10.83 -10.71 0.21
C PHE A 77 11.97 -10.42 1.20
N VAL A 78 11.68 -9.74 2.31
CA VAL A 78 12.71 -9.42 3.33
C VAL A 78 13.28 -10.69 3.97
N THR A 79 12.44 -11.70 4.20
CA THR A 79 12.90 -13.01 4.70
C THR A 79 13.89 -13.66 3.73
N GLN A 80 13.60 -13.64 2.43
CA GLN A 80 14.50 -14.20 1.41
C GLN A 80 15.80 -13.39 1.28
N ALA A 81 15.72 -12.06 1.35
CA ALA A 81 16.91 -11.21 1.34
C ALA A 81 17.81 -11.47 2.57
N SER A 82 17.21 -11.67 3.73
CA SER A 82 17.92 -12.02 4.98
C SER A 82 18.61 -13.37 4.92
N ALA A 83 18.11 -14.31 4.10
CA ALA A 83 18.72 -15.63 3.96
C ALA A 83 20.00 -15.61 3.11
N ILE A 84 20.26 -14.53 2.36
CA ILE A 84 21.41 -14.41 1.45
C ILE A 84 22.39 -13.30 1.85
N VAL A 85 22.00 -12.42 2.78
CA VAL A 85 22.85 -11.34 3.32
C VAL A 85 23.13 -11.64 4.79
N ASP A 86 24.39 -11.94 5.12
CA ASP A 86 24.83 -12.09 6.52
C ASP A 86 25.11 -10.71 7.16
N ARG A 87 25.68 -9.80 6.36
CA ARG A 87 26.04 -8.42 6.71
C ARG A 87 25.94 -7.56 5.47
N GLY A 88 25.32 -6.39 5.57
CA GLY A 88 25.19 -5.49 4.44
C GLY A 88 23.99 -4.57 4.53
N PHE A 89 23.52 -4.16 3.36
CA PHE A 89 22.35 -3.28 3.24
C PHE A 89 21.36 -3.85 2.24
N LEU A 90 20.08 -3.57 2.48
CA LEU A 90 18.96 -3.83 1.59
C LEU A 90 18.34 -2.49 1.22
N LEU A 91 18.50 -2.09 -0.04
CA LEU A 91 17.81 -0.92 -0.61
C LEU A 91 16.63 -1.39 -1.45
N THR A 92 15.41 -1.04 -1.03
CA THR A 92 14.20 -1.26 -1.81
C THR A 92 13.73 0.06 -2.40
N MET A 93 13.38 0.05 -3.69
CA MET A 93 12.93 1.22 -4.45
C MET A 93 11.76 0.79 -5.31
N ASP A 94 10.59 1.37 -5.09
CA ASP A 94 9.38 1.04 -5.85
C ASP A 94 8.31 2.13 -5.65
N TYR A 95 7.25 2.10 -6.46
CA TYR A 95 6.08 2.91 -6.17
C TYR A 95 5.36 2.34 -4.94
N GLY A 96 5.25 3.15 -3.89
CA GLY A 96 4.74 2.72 -2.60
C GLY A 96 4.83 3.83 -1.56
N ALA A 97 4.32 3.53 -0.37
CA ALA A 97 4.40 4.44 0.77
C ALA A 97 4.41 3.65 2.09
N ASP A 98 4.50 4.37 3.21
CA ASP A 98 4.21 3.79 4.52
C ASP A 98 2.71 3.43 4.63
N PHE A 99 2.39 2.55 5.57
CA PHE A 99 1.03 2.10 5.81
C PHE A 99 0.06 3.27 6.10
N ASP A 100 0.51 4.29 6.81
CA ASP A 100 -0.32 5.45 7.16
C ASP A 100 -0.77 6.22 5.91
N ALA A 101 0.13 6.45 4.95
CA ALA A 101 -0.18 7.08 3.69
C ALA A 101 -1.09 6.21 2.82
N LEU A 102 -0.80 4.90 2.74
CA LEU A 102 -1.63 3.94 1.98
C LEU A 102 -3.04 3.83 2.56
N SER A 103 -3.18 3.75 3.88
CA SER A 103 -4.48 3.69 4.56
C SER A 103 -5.23 5.02 4.48
N TRP A 104 -4.54 6.17 4.53
CA TRP A 104 -5.16 7.48 4.31
C TRP A 104 -5.79 7.58 2.93
N LEU A 105 -5.13 7.06 1.88
CA LEU A 105 -5.70 7.00 0.53
C LEU A 105 -7.00 6.21 0.51
N SER A 106 -7.07 5.05 1.16
CA SER A 106 -8.31 4.28 1.30
C SER A 106 -9.44 5.08 1.96
N VAL A 107 -9.10 5.98 2.90
CA VAL A 107 -10.08 6.86 3.57
C VAL A 107 -10.56 7.96 2.63
N VAL A 108 -9.66 8.68 1.94
CA VAL A 108 -10.02 9.86 1.13
C VAL A 108 -10.47 9.53 -0.29
N ARG A 109 -10.00 8.42 -0.85
CA ARG A 109 -10.37 7.87 -2.17
C ARG A 109 -10.81 6.41 -1.99
N PRO A 110 -11.97 6.17 -1.36
CA PRO A 110 -12.52 4.82 -1.30
C PRO A 110 -12.66 4.28 -2.74
N ASN A 111 -12.14 3.07 -2.98
CA ASN A 111 -11.97 2.42 -4.29
C ASN A 111 -10.71 2.82 -5.11
N PHE A 112 -9.81 3.64 -4.56
CA PHE A 112 -8.43 3.68 -5.04
C PHE A 112 -7.64 2.59 -4.31
N GLU A 113 -7.64 1.38 -4.87
CA GLU A 113 -7.18 0.16 -4.19
C GLU A 113 -5.66 0.10 -4.10
N GLY A 114 -4.92 0.94 -4.84
CA GLY A 114 -3.47 0.80 -4.99
C GLY A 114 -3.10 -0.50 -5.70
N ILE A 115 -4.04 -1.05 -6.48
CA ILE A 115 -3.83 -2.11 -7.48
C ILE A 115 -3.79 -1.40 -8.83
N HIS A 116 -2.73 -1.64 -9.58
CA HIS A 116 -2.52 -1.11 -10.91
C HIS A 116 -2.58 -2.27 -11.90
N THR A 117 -3.48 -2.17 -12.88
CA THR A 117 -3.55 -3.12 -13.99
C THR A 117 -3.08 -2.38 -15.24
N MET A 118 -2.05 -2.91 -15.89
CA MET A 118 -1.58 -2.39 -17.17
C MET A 118 -2.20 -3.17 -18.32
N ASP A 119 -2.31 -2.51 -19.47
CA ASP A 119 -2.86 -3.12 -20.68
C ASP A 119 -2.14 -4.41 -21.04
N ALA A 120 -2.90 -5.36 -21.56
CA ALA A 120 -2.32 -6.57 -22.12
C ALA A 120 -1.35 -6.22 -23.26
N ARG A 121 -0.39 -7.11 -23.54
CA ARG A 121 0.52 -6.96 -24.69
C ARG A 121 -0.31 -6.62 -25.94
N ALA A 122 0.23 -5.74 -26.80
CA ALA A 122 -0.49 -5.21 -27.97
C ALA A 122 -1.19 -6.28 -28.84
N GLN A 123 -0.63 -7.49 -28.92
CA GLN A 123 -1.19 -8.63 -29.63
C GLN A 123 -2.50 -9.20 -29.05
N TYR A 124 -2.86 -8.84 -27.80
CA TYR A 124 -4.08 -9.25 -27.11
C TYR A 124 -5.01 -8.08 -26.77
N ALA A 125 -4.73 -6.89 -27.32
CA ALA A 125 -5.46 -5.67 -26.98
C ALA A 125 -6.93 -5.70 -27.45
N ALA A 126 -7.25 -6.51 -28.48
CA ALA A 126 -8.61 -6.69 -28.98
C ALA A 126 -9.44 -7.65 -28.10
N GLU A 127 -8.80 -8.59 -27.41
CA GLU A 127 -9.43 -9.55 -26.51
C GLU A 127 -9.51 -9.02 -25.07
N CYS A 128 -8.54 -8.19 -24.67
CA CYS A 128 -8.41 -7.65 -23.31
C CYS A 128 -8.74 -6.16 -23.29
N THR A 129 -10.00 -5.85 -23.58
CA THR A 129 -10.48 -4.49 -23.86
C THR A 129 -10.80 -3.66 -22.62
N ALA A 130 -10.87 -4.26 -21.42
CA ALA A 130 -11.04 -3.53 -20.17
C ALA A 130 -9.83 -3.74 -19.24
N VAL A 131 -9.39 -2.64 -18.64
CA VAL A 131 -8.41 -2.63 -17.55
C VAL A 131 -9.13 -3.10 -16.28
N SER A 132 -9.16 -4.42 -16.08
CA SER A 132 -9.79 -5.06 -14.93
C SER A 132 -9.01 -6.30 -14.55
N TYR A 133 -8.58 -6.40 -13.29
CA TYR A 133 -7.79 -7.53 -12.76
C TYR A 133 -8.50 -8.89 -12.83
N LEU A 134 -9.80 -8.93 -13.14
CA LEU A 134 -10.56 -10.16 -13.34
C LEU A 134 -10.63 -10.60 -14.82
N GLN A 135 -10.15 -9.77 -15.74
CA GLN A 135 -10.10 -10.09 -17.17
C GLN A 135 -8.69 -10.52 -17.57
N CYS A 136 -8.60 -11.39 -18.57
CA CYS A 136 -7.33 -11.80 -19.18
C CYS A 136 -6.22 -12.24 -18.19
N PRO A 137 -6.49 -13.20 -17.29
CA PRO A 137 -5.49 -13.67 -16.33
C PRO A 137 -4.25 -14.19 -17.05
N GLY A 138 -3.08 -13.70 -16.63
CA GLY A 138 -1.78 -14.05 -17.21
C GLY A 138 -1.39 -13.27 -18.48
N LEU A 139 -2.25 -12.38 -18.98
CA LEU A 139 -1.94 -11.52 -20.15
C LEU A 139 -1.80 -10.03 -19.80
N GLN A 140 -2.31 -9.63 -18.64
CA GLN A 140 -2.15 -8.28 -18.07
C GLN A 140 -1.10 -8.31 -16.97
N ASP A 141 -0.36 -7.20 -16.84
CA ASP A 141 0.47 -6.97 -15.66
C ASP A 141 -0.41 -6.39 -14.55
N ILE A 142 -0.31 -6.98 -13.36
CA ILE A 142 -1.07 -6.56 -12.17
C ILE A 142 -0.05 -6.33 -11.08
N THR A 143 0.00 -5.09 -10.62
CA THR A 143 0.92 -4.67 -9.59
C THR A 143 0.21 -3.94 -8.46
N THR A 144 0.90 -3.77 -7.34
CA THR A 144 0.37 -3.02 -6.19
C THR A 144 1.42 -2.08 -5.67
N SER A 145 1.01 -0.93 -5.15
CA SER A 145 1.96 -0.05 -4.44
C SER A 145 2.60 -0.79 -3.27
N VAL A 146 3.90 -0.65 -3.04
CA VAL A 146 4.61 -1.34 -1.94
C VAL A 146 4.24 -0.73 -0.59
N ASP A 147 4.02 -1.60 0.41
CA ASP A 147 3.95 -1.19 1.83
C ASP A 147 5.35 -1.23 2.46
N PHE A 148 5.99 -0.06 2.54
CA PHE A 148 7.31 0.07 3.15
C PHE A 148 7.29 -0.08 4.68
N THR A 149 6.12 -0.01 5.33
CA THR A 149 5.99 -0.35 6.76
C THR A 149 6.13 -1.85 6.96
N GLU A 150 5.53 -2.68 6.10
CA GLU A 150 5.69 -4.14 6.19
C GLU A 150 7.14 -4.56 5.95
N VAL A 151 7.82 -3.96 4.97
CA VAL A 151 9.26 -4.17 4.73
C VAL A 151 10.08 -3.86 5.99
N ALA A 152 9.80 -2.72 6.65
CA ALA A 152 10.51 -2.30 7.86
C ALA A 152 10.27 -3.26 9.03
N LYS A 153 9.01 -3.62 9.29
CA LYS A 153 8.65 -4.48 10.43
C LYS A 153 9.13 -5.91 10.26
N ALA A 154 9.04 -6.46 9.04
CA ALA A 154 9.61 -7.77 8.75
C ALA A 154 11.14 -7.76 8.87
N GLY A 155 11.79 -6.66 8.50
CA GLY A 155 13.23 -6.47 8.69
C GLY A 155 13.62 -6.44 10.16
N ASP A 156 12.92 -5.67 10.98
CA ASP A 156 13.16 -5.55 12.43
C ASP A 156 13.07 -6.92 13.13
N GLU A 157 12.08 -7.75 12.78
CA GLU A 157 11.94 -9.11 13.29
C GLU A 157 13.13 -10.03 12.94
N LEU A 158 13.87 -9.69 11.88
CA LEU A 158 15.03 -10.42 11.39
C LEU A 158 16.36 -9.74 11.75
N GLY A 159 16.33 -8.68 12.56
CA GLY A 159 17.51 -7.96 13.04
C GLY A 159 18.05 -6.89 12.08
N TRP A 160 17.24 -6.46 11.11
CA TRP A 160 17.58 -5.32 10.26
C TRP A 160 17.16 -4.01 10.91
N GLU A 161 17.98 -2.98 10.73
CA GLU A 161 17.69 -1.62 11.17
C GLU A 161 17.33 -0.74 9.97
N VAL A 162 16.23 0.01 10.05
CA VAL A 162 15.88 1.01 9.04
C VAL A 162 16.79 2.22 9.18
N ARG A 163 17.64 2.47 8.17
CA ARG A 163 18.54 3.63 8.14
C ARG A 163 17.98 4.83 7.39
N ALA A 164 17.15 4.59 6.38
CA ALA A 164 16.52 5.68 5.63
C ALA A 164 15.19 5.26 5.01
N TYR A 165 14.28 6.23 4.88
CA TYR A 165 13.03 6.13 4.13
C TYR A 165 12.72 7.49 3.51
N GLY A 166 12.26 7.54 2.27
CA GLY A 166 11.89 8.80 1.65
C GLY A 166 11.47 8.66 0.19
N PRO A 167 11.02 9.76 -0.42
CA PRO A 167 10.72 9.78 -1.84
C PRO A 167 11.98 9.63 -2.69
N LEU A 168 11.85 9.01 -3.86
CA LEU A 168 12.95 8.69 -4.77
C LEU A 168 13.79 9.91 -5.16
N PHE A 169 13.17 11.06 -5.39
CA PHE A 169 13.88 12.29 -5.78
C PHE A 169 14.93 12.75 -4.74
N LEU A 170 14.76 12.42 -3.45
CA LEU A 170 15.76 12.72 -2.43
C LEU A 170 16.99 11.82 -2.54
N LEU A 171 16.78 10.56 -2.94
CA LEU A 171 17.89 9.65 -3.24
C LEU A 171 18.62 10.10 -4.50
N GLU A 172 17.90 10.47 -5.56
CA GLU A 172 18.48 10.99 -6.80
C GLU A 172 19.30 12.25 -6.56
N GLY A 173 18.77 13.20 -5.77
CA GLY A 173 19.47 14.42 -5.41
C GLY A 173 20.72 14.20 -4.55
N ALA A 174 20.85 13.07 -3.85
CA ALA A 174 22.07 12.72 -3.11
C ALA A 174 23.25 12.34 -4.04
N PHE A 175 22.97 12.02 -5.31
CA PHE A 175 23.98 11.71 -6.33
C PHE A 175 24.15 12.81 -7.37
N ASP A 176 23.44 13.94 -7.24
CA ASP A 176 23.59 15.08 -8.13
C ASP A 176 24.80 15.94 -7.72
N GLU A 177 25.86 15.89 -8.51
CA GLU A 177 27.10 16.66 -8.31
C GLU A 177 26.87 18.18 -8.39
N PHE A 178 25.74 18.62 -8.94
CA PHE A 178 25.37 20.03 -9.08
C PHE A 178 24.36 20.50 -8.01
N ALA A 179 23.87 19.60 -7.14
CA ALA A 179 22.98 19.98 -6.06
C ALA A 179 23.76 20.71 -4.95
N GLU A 180 23.39 21.98 -4.70
CA GLU A 180 24.10 22.85 -3.75
C GLU A 180 24.08 22.34 -2.29
N GLN A 181 23.23 21.37 -1.96
CA GLN A 181 23.22 20.67 -0.67
C GLN A 181 22.79 19.21 -0.85
N PRO A 182 23.62 18.21 -0.47
CA PRO A 182 23.16 16.83 -0.34
C PRO A 182 22.22 16.79 0.87
N HIS A 183 20.93 17.02 0.66
CA HIS A 183 19.92 16.94 1.69
C HIS A 183 19.62 15.48 2.04
N VAL A 184 20.60 14.79 2.61
CA VAL A 184 20.37 13.53 3.34
C VAL A 184 19.81 13.91 4.72
N HIS A 185 18.69 14.63 4.74
CA HIS A 185 17.89 14.68 5.95
C HIS A 185 17.15 13.35 6.01
N MET A 186 17.83 12.39 6.64
CA MET A 186 17.30 11.13 7.13
C MET A 186 15.93 11.40 7.75
N LEU A 187 14.86 10.97 7.09
CA LEU A 187 13.53 10.97 7.67
C LEU A 187 13.47 9.78 8.64
N GLU A 188 14.12 9.96 9.80
CA GLU A 188 14.19 8.99 10.89
C GLU A 188 12.79 8.53 11.36
N ARG A 189 11.73 9.30 11.06
CA ARG A 189 10.34 8.99 11.40
C ARG A 189 9.32 9.65 10.44
N ALA A 190 9.40 9.40 9.14
CA ALA A 190 8.20 9.59 8.31
C ALA A 190 7.26 8.40 8.59
N GLY A 191 6.41 8.58 9.60
CA GLY A 191 5.45 7.60 10.10
C GLY A 191 4.50 8.30 11.05
N GLY A 192 3.42 8.81 10.49
CA GLY A 192 2.36 9.49 11.22
C GLY A 192 1.45 10.30 10.30
N ILE A 193 0.13 10.24 10.51
CA ILE A 193 -0.91 11.04 9.83
C ILE A 193 -0.62 12.57 9.81
N ARG A 194 0.29 13.06 10.66
CA ARG A 194 0.62 14.49 10.82
C ARG A 194 1.69 15.04 9.88
N THR A 195 2.33 14.23 9.02
CA THR A 195 3.30 14.77 8.05
C THR A 195 2.56 15.49 6.91
N ILE A 196 2.20 16.75 7.12
CA ILE A 196 1.66 17.64 6.09
C ILE A 196 2.65 17.76 4.89
N GLY A 197 3.94 17.51 5.10
CA GLY A 197 4.96 17.42 4.04
C GLY A 197 4.77 16.24 3.09
N VAL A 198 4.37 15.07 3.61
CA VAL A 198 4.01 13.86 2.83
C VAL A 198 2.85 14.22 1.89
N LYS A 199 1.80 14.89 2.38
CA LYS A 199 0.69 15.39 1.52
C LYS A 199 1.16 16.27 0.37
N GLY A 200 2.24 17.04 0.52
CA GLY A 200 2.81 17.85 -0.56
C GLY A 200 3.49 17.04 -1.66
N TRP A 201 4.13 15.92 -1.30
CA TRP A 201 4.78 15.01 -2.26
C TRP A 201 3.77 14.26 -3.11
N TYR A 202 2.65 13.84 -2.52
CA TYR A 202 1.63 13.01 -3.18
C TYR A 202 0.52 13.80 -3.91
N HIS A 203 0.61 15.13 -3.98
CA HIS A 203 -0.42 15.99 -4.58
C HIS A 203 -0.09 16.51 -5.99
N LYS A 204 1.07 16.20 -6.55
CA LYS A 204 1.43 16.61 -7.92
C LYS A 204 1.31 15.43 -8.89
N PRO A 205 0.23 15.35 -9.69
CA PRO A 205 -0.02 14.25 -10.64
C PRO A 205 0.93 14.23 -11.85
N GLU A 206 1.84 15.20 -11.95
CA GLU A 206 2.72 15.45 -13.10
C GLU A 206 4.08 14.74 -12.97
N PHE A 207 4.41 14.22 -11.78
CA PHE A 207 5.64 13.47 -11.47
C PHE A 207 5.22 12.09 -10.97
N GLU A 208 5.95 11.01 -11.29
CA GLU A 208 5.68 9.63 -10.84
C GLU A 208 5.32 9.59 -9.35
N PRO A 209 4.03 9.59 -8.97
CA PRO A 209 3.64 10.23 -7.71
C PRO A 209 3.87 9.37 -6.47
N TRP A 210 4.57 8.24 -6.60
CA TRP A 210 4.59 7.22 -5.54
C TRP A 210 5.95 6.53 -5.39
N SER A 211 6.96 6.85 -6.19
CA SER A 211 8.28 6.20 -6.09
C SER A 211 8.96 6.60 -4.77
N SER A 212 9.08 5.65 -3.86
CA SER A 212 9.76 5.79 -2.57
C SER A 212 10.88 4.77 -2.47
N PHE A 213 11.82 5.00 -1.55
CA PHE A 213 12.85 4.04 -1.21
C PHE A 213 12.89 3.79 0.29
N LYS A 214 13.37 2.60 0.67
CA LYS A 214 13.72 2.27 2.06
C LYS A 214 15.06 1.53 2.10
N LEU A 215 15.94 1.97 3.00
CA LEU A 215 17.25 1.39 3.24
C LEU A 215 17.24 0.70 4.61
N LEU A 216 17.48 -0.60 4.62
CA LEU A 216 17.71 -1.40 5.81
C LEU A 216 19.19 -1.81 5.88
N VAL A 217 19.75 -1.90 7.08
CA VAL A 217 21.13 -2.31 7.32
C VAL A 217 21.18 -3.43 8.36
N GLN A 218 22.07 -4.39 8.13
CA GLN A 218 22.35 -5.51 9.02
C GLN A 218 23.87 -5.54 9.30
N GLU A 219 24.25 -5.47 10.58
CA GLU A 219 25.63 -5.35 11.08
C GLU A 219 26.09 -6.59 11.87
#